data_AF-A0A7Y2BY69-F1
#
_entry.id   AF-A0A7Y2BY69-F1
#
_cell.length_a   1.000
_cell.length_b   1.000
_cell.length_c   1.000
_cell.angle_alpha   90.00
_cell.angle_beta   90.00
_cell.angle_gamma   90.00
#
_symmetry.space_group_name_H-M   'P 1'
#
loop_
_entity.id
_entity.type
_entity.pdbx_description
1 polymer ?
#
loop_
_entity_poly.entity_id
_entity_poly.type
_entity_poly.pdbx_seq_one_letter_code
_entity_poly.pdbx_strand_id
1 'polypeptide(L)'
;MTFIIRAGIGGEMDPLESGVASGWGGVRTTRQLVEKFPDNAGGKLIAANEGNTVQYPKIYIPGSYQGWDVSDTDNSLSSPNNDKVYEGYRYFPDANTGLLFTRVPSFGLSLGDRDGDGTLEMGQDTIYVQDPGFYYFRVDLNDNTYTIEKREWGIIGDATPGGWDNDTDLVWDEESQALVVELNLVPGEIKFRANDDWAVNLGDSDGDVVLELDGDNIAISEGGSARITLFLDKPDYTFEVALLSFDNRGRFFSEGQTLDIEDISLFEEGYAITKFRNINSDGTPGSDSDFPDTDFPMFRLGDVYLMASEAILRAGGDINKATEYYNAVVQRAFQGGTKGNITSDQLTLDLLLDERARELYWECHRRTDLVRFGQFSNGTYVWAWKGGVMEGQAVDPKYDYYPIPSSDLGANPNLVQNEGY
;
A
#
# COMPACT_ATOMS: atom_id res chain seq x y z
N MET A 1 1.21 5.07 -26.12
CA MET A 1 1.21 4.59 -24.72
C MET A 1 0.81 3.10 -24.61
N THR A 2 -0.16 2.59 -25.38
CA THR A 2 -0.66 1.19 -25.35
C THR A 2 0.39 0.10 -25.06
N PHE A 3 1.51 0.09 -25.79
CA PHE A 3 2.55 -0.92 -25.61
C PHE A 3 3.13 -0.94 -24.19
N ILE A 4 3.46 0.23 -23.62
CA ILE A 4 4.13 0.32 -22.32
C ILE A 4 3.20 -0.18 -21.20
N ILE A 5 1.92 0.20 -21.25
CA ILE A 5 0.92 -0.25 -20.26
C ILE A 5 0.70 -1.76 -20.39
N ARG A 6 0.33 -2.25 -21.58
CA ARG A 6 -0.06 -3.66 -21.76
C ARG A 6 1.10 -4.65 -21.65
N ALA A 7 2.32 -4.23 -22.01
CA ALA A 7 3.50 -5.05 -21.78
C ALA A 7 3.84 -5.16 -20.29
N GLY A 8 3.50 -4.17 -19.47
CA GLY A 8 3.73 -4.21 -18.02
C GLY A 8 2.74 -5.07 -17.23
N ILE A 9 1.75 -5.68 -17.90
CA ILE A 9 0.66 -6.45 -17.28
C ILE A 9 0.74 -7.92 -17.72
N GLY A 10 0.77 -8.85 -16.76
CA GLY A 10 0.81 -10.30 -16.97
C GLY A 10 0.77 -11.03 -15.62
N GLY A 11 0.93 -12.36 -15.63
CA GLY A 11 0.79 -13.18 -14.42
C GLY A 11 -0.61 -13.03 -13.80
N GLU A 12 -0.66 -12.74 -12.50
CA GLU A 12 -1.90 -12.61 -11.70
C GLU A 12 -2.51 -11.20 -11.73
N MET A 13 -1.90 -10.24 -12.44
CA MET A 13 -2.37 -8.85 -12.53
C MET A 13 -3.73 -8.72 -13.23
N ASP A 14 -4.68 -8.00 -12.64
CA ASP A 14 -5.91 -7.58 -13.33
C ASP A 14 -5.63 -6.38 -14.29
N PRO A 15 -5.82 -6.52 -15.61
CA PRO A 15 -5.69 -5.41 -16.56
C PRO A 15 -6.64 -4.23 -16.29
N LEU A 16 -7.80 -4.48 -15.68
CA LEU A 16 -8.83 -3.47 -15.42
C LEU A 16 -8.37 -2.42 -14.40
N GLU A 17 -7.55 -2.79 -13.42
CA GLU A 17 -6.91 -1.83 -12.52
C GLU A 17 -6.03 -0.83 -13.27
N SER A 18 -5.43 -1.25 -14.38
CA SER A 18 -4.64 -0.38 -15.26
C SER A 18 -5.47 0.32 -16.33
N GLY A 19 -6.80 0.18 -16.31
CA GLY A 19 -7.73 0.81 -17.23
C GLY A 19 -7.70 0.26 -18.66
N VAL A 20 -7.22 -0.98 -18.84
CA VAL A 20 -7.09 -1.61 -20.17
C VAL A 20 -7.73 -2.99 -20.20
N ALA A 21 -8.20 -3.43 -21.38
CA ALA A 21 -8.91 -4.69 -21.51
C ALA A 21 -8.01 -5.95 -21.43
N SER A 22 -6.69 -5.83 -21.63
CA SER A 22 -5.76 -6.97 -21.49
C SER A 22 -4.30 -6.54 -21.31
N GLY A 23 -3.50 -7.41 -20.69
CA GLY A 23 -2.03 -7.39 -20.74
C GLY A 23 -1.45 -8.42 -21.72
N TRP A 24 -0.11 -8.52 -21.79
CA TRP A 24 0.60 -9.59 -22.53
C TRP A 24 2.00 -9.94 -21.99
N GLY A 25 2.39 -9.47 -20.81
CA GLY A 25 3.60 -9.92 -20.10
C GLY A 25 4.92 -9.67 -20.83
N GLY A 26 5.12 -8.45 -21.36
CA GLY A 26 6.26 -8.12 -22.22
C GLY A 26 7.40 -7.33 -21.56
N VAL A 27 7.17 -6.61 -20.46
CA VAL A 27 8.18 -5.80 -19.78
C VAL A 27 8.07 -5.84 -18.26
N ARG A 28 9.23 -5.92 -17.61
CA ARG A 28 9.42 -5.96 -16.16
C ARG A 28 10.77 -5.36 -15.79
N THR A 29 11.09 -5.29 -14.51
CA THR A 29 12.32 -4.64 -14.03
C THR A 29 13.27 -5.61 -13.34
N THR A 30 14.56 -5.29 -13.43
CA THR A 30 15.59 -6.04 -12.71
C THR A 30 15.66 -5.56 -11.27
N ARG A 31 16.05 -6.47 -10.36
CA ARG A 31 16.41 -6.19 -8.97
C ARG A 31 17.14 -4.85 -8.77
N GLN A 32 18.15 -4.56 -9.60
CA GLN A 32 19.00 -3.36 -9.47
C GLN A 32 18.28 -2.02 -9.75
N LEU A 33 17.02 -2.02 -10.21
CA LEU A 33 16.16 -0.83 -10.19
C LEU A 33 15.24 -0.82 -8.96
N VAL A 34 14.69 -1.97 -8.56
CA VAL A 34 13.83 -2.10 -7.37
C VAL A 34 14.58 -1.68 -6.11
N GLU A 35 15.80 -2.19 -5.90
CA GLU A 35 16.70 -1.88 -4.77
C GLU A 35 17.16 -0.41 -4.71
N LYS A 36 16.82 0.42 -5.71
CA LYS A 36 17.06 1.87 -5.64
C LYS A 36 15.97 2.59 -4.86
N PHE A 37 14.82 1.99 -4.68
CA PHE A 37 13.75 2.51 -3.84
C PHE A 37 13.91 1.95 -2.41
N PRO A 38 13.47 2.69 -1.38
CA PRO A 38 13.36 2.13 -0.03
C PRO A 38 12.34 0.98 -0.02
N ASP A 39 12.49 0.02 0.90
CA ASP A 39 11.64 -1.17 0.99
C ASP A 39 10.13 -0.83 1.14
N ASN A 40 9.82 0.34 1.70
CA ASN A 40 8.48 0.88 1.92
C ASN A 40 7.85 1.61 0.71
N ALA A 41 8.33 1.39 -0.53
CA ALA A 41 7.89 2.16 -1.70
C ALA A 41 6.39 2.01 -2.08
N GLY A 42 5.70 1.00 -1.53
CA GLY A 42 4.23 0.85 -1.61
C GLY A 42 3.46 1.57 -0.49
N GLY A 43 4.14 2.25 0.44
CA GLY A 43 3.55 2.97 1.58
C GLY A 43 3.14 2.08 2.75
N LYS A 44 2.80 0.81 2.52
CA LYS A 44 2.46 -0.13 3.59
C LYS A 44 3.71 -0.60 4.35
N LEU A 45 3.69 -0.48 5.67
CA LEU A 45 4.67 -1.08 6.59
C LEU A 45 4.17 -2.44 7.11
N ILE A 46 2.89 -2.51 7.45
CA ILE A 46 2.17 -3.73 7.84
C ILE A 46 0.86 -3.72 7.05
N ALA A 47 0.56 -4.79 6.32
CA ALA A 47 -0.71 -4.95 5.60
C ALA A 47 -1.67 -5.79 6.44
N ALA A 48 -2.96 -5.47 6.39
CA ALA A 48 -4.00 -6.23 7.09
C ALA A 48 -4.13 -7.66 6.55
N ASN A 49 -4.53 -8.58 7.43
CA ASN A 49 -4.83 -9.98 7.12
C ASN A 49 -6.36 -10.18 7.12
N GLU A 50 -6.93 -10.75 6.05
CA GLU A 50 -8.38 -10.94 5.94
C GLU A 50 -8.96 -12.04 6.86
N GLY A 51 -8.10 -12.88 7.43
CA GLY A 51 -8.47 -13.97 8.33
C GLY A 51 -9.33 -15.07 7.67
N ASN A 52 -10.03 -15.85 8.51
CA ASN A 52 -11.03 -16.84 8.12
C ASN A 52 -12.47 -16.33 8.36
N THR A 53 -12.64 -15.00 8.30
CA THR A 53 -13.81 -14.23 8.77
C THR A 53 -15.18 -14.63 8.20
N VAL A 54 -15.20 -15.34 7.07
CA VAL A 54 -16.43 -15.83 6.40
C VAL A 54 -16.93 -17.21 6.87
N GLN A 55 -16.14 -17.99 7.62
CA GLN A 55 -16.48 -19.38 7.97
C GLN A 55 -17.27 -19.53 9.29
N TYR A 56 -17.31 -18.49 10.12
CA TYR A 56 -17.89 -18.58 11.45
C TYR A 56 -19.44 -18.47 11.45
N PRO A 57 -20.15 -19.18 12.35
CA PRO A 57 -21.58 -18.96 12.60
C PRO A 57 -21.88 -17.52 13.01
N LYS A 58 -22.98 -16.94 12.53
CA LYS A 58 -23.37 -15.52 12.70
C LYS A 58 -24.74 -15.34 13.38
N ILE A 59 -24.98 -14.17 14.00
CA ILE A 59 -26.29 -13.71 14.47
C ILE A 59 -26.50 -12.23 14.13
N TYR A 60 -27.42 -11.95 13.22
CA TYR A 60 -27.59 -10.62 12.64
C TYR A 60 -28.23 -9.65 13.63
N ILE A 61 -27.88 -8.36 13.54
CA ILE A 61 -28.31 -7.31 14.48
C ILE A 61 -29.22 -6.26 13.80
N PRO A 62 -30.32 -6.63 13.11
CA PRO A 62 -31.11 -5.66 12.36
C PRO A 62 -31.62 -4.52 13.25
N GLY A 63 -31.49 -3.29 12.76
CA GLY A 63 -31.83 -2.10 13.54
C GLY A 63 -32.11 -0.85 12.71
N SER A 64 -32.42 0.24 13.41
CA SER A 64 -32.81 1.53 12.81
C SER A 64 -31.73 2.16 11.94
N TYR A 65 -30.46 1.91 12.25
CA TYR A 65 -29.29 2.43 11.56
C TYR A 65 -29.16 1.92 10.11
N GLN A 66 -29.66 0.71 9.82
CA GLN A 66 -29.81 0.16 8.45
C GLN A 66 -31.28 0.22 7.97
N GLY A 67 -32.08 1.15 8.50
CA GLY A 67 -33.48 1.34 8.10
C GLY A 67 -34.41 0.15 8.39
N TRP A 68 -34.01 -0.76 9.29
CA TRP A 68 -34.63 -2.06 9.55
C TRP A 68 -34.62 -3.03 8.35
N ASP A 69 -33.71 -2.87 7.38
CA ASP A 69 -33.50 -3.88 6.34
C ASP A 69 -32.81 -5.12 6.92
N VAL A 70 -33.58 -6.18 7.18
CA VAL A 70 -33.05 -7.45 7.73
C VAL A 70 -32.34 -8.32 6.67
N SER A 71 -32.29 -7.87 5.41
CA SER A 71 -31.50 -8.52 4.36
C SER A 71 -30.09 -7.95 4.23
N ASP A 72 -29.81 -6.79 4.83
CA ASP A 72 -28.45 -6.34 5.13
C ASP A 72 -27.86 -7.24 6.23
N THR A 73 -26.82 -7.99 5.85
CA THR A 73 -26.14 -8.98 6.68
C THR A 73 -24.75 -8.58 7.13
N ASP A 74 -24.30 -7.36 6.83
CA ASP A 74 -22.93 -6.93 7.18
C ASP A 74 -22.82 -6.68 8.69
N ASN A 75 -23.96 -6.40 9.34
CA ASN A 75 -24.10 -6.28 10.77
C ASN A 75 -24.43 -7.63 11.46
N SER A 76 -23.41 -8.50 11.59
CA SER A 76 -23.60 -9.95 11.78
C SER A 76 -23.13 -10.64 13.08
N LEU A 77 -22.23 -10.05 13.86
CA LEU A 77 -21.39 -10.75 14.87
C LEU A 77 -20.77 -12.06 14.34
N SER A 78 -20.15 -12.86 15.22
CA SER A 78 -19.66 -14.22 14.93
C SER A 78 -19.46 -15.07 16.19
N SER A 79 -19.51 -16.40 16.07
CA SER A 79 -19.18 -17.38 17.12
C SER A 79 -17.96 -18.22 16.70
N PRO A 80 -16.71 -17.76 16.93
CA PRO A 80 -15.51 -18.48 16.47
C PRO A 80 -15.42 -19.92 16.98
N ASN A 81 -15.84 -20.14 18.22
CA ASN A 81 -15.87 -21.45 18.88
C ASN A 81 -17.05 -22.35 18.48
N ASN A 82 -18.05 -21.82 17.76
CA ASN A 82 -19.32 -22.50 17.44
C ASN A 82 -20.03 -23.07 18.70
N ASP A 83 -19.95 -22.32 19.80
CA ASP A 83 -20.51 -22.65 21.13
C ASP A 83 -21.86 -21.94 21.40
N LYS A 84 -22.32 -21.13 20.44
CA LYS A 84 -23.48 -20.23 20.48
C LYS A 84 -23.31 -18.98 21.36
N VAL A 85 -22.08 -18.65 21.73
CA VAL A 85 -21.70 -17.30 22.15
C VAL A 85 -21.31 -16.54 20.88
N TYR A 86 -21.95 -15.40 20.63
CA TYR A 86 -21.68 -14.56 19.47
C TYR A 86 -21.17 -13.20 19.93
N GLU A 87 -20.03 -12.79 19.39
CA GLU A 87 -19.29 -11.61 19.82
C GLU A 87 -18.83 -10.79 18.62
N GLY A 88 -18.49 -9.51 18.85
CA GLY A 88 -17.99 -8.60 17.83
C GLY A 88 -18.30 -7.14 18.14
N TYR A 89 -17.68 -6.22 17.39
CA TYR A 89 -17.88 -4.78 17.55
C TYR A 89 -18.76 -4.18 16.47
N ARG A 90 -19.57 -3.16 16.79
CA ARG A 90 -20.33 -2.37 15.80
C ARG A 90 -20.32 -0.88 16.13
N TYR A 91 -20.25 -0.06 15.08
CA TYR A 91 -20.42 1.38 15.17
C TYR A 91 -21.89 1.77 14.99
N PHE A 92 -22.36 2.75 15.75
CA PHE A 92 -23.63 3.41 15.50
C PHE A 92 -23.43 4.94 15.47
N PRO A 93 -23.77 5.63 14.37
CA PRO A 93 -23.62 7.09 14.26
C PRO A 93 -24.69 7.86 15.03
N ASP A 94 -25.84 7.23 15.30
CA ASP A 94 -27.04 7.88 15.84
C ASP A 94 -27.35 7.47 17.29
N ALA A 95 -27.79 8.45 18.07
CA ALA A 95 -28.32 8.25 19.42
C ALA A 95 -29.67 7.53 19.39
N ASN A 96 -29.99 6.75 20.43
CA ASN A 96 -31.21 5.93 20.53
C ASN A 96 -31.35 4.91 19.39
N THR A 97 -30.24 4.34 18.93
CA THR A 97 -30.23 3.30 17.90
C THR A 97 -30.96 2.06 18.42
N GLY A 98 -32.12 1.76 17.82
CA GLY A 98 -32.93 0.59 18.13
C GLY A 98 -32.47 -0.63 17.34
N LEU A 99 -32.38 -1.78 17.99
CA LEU A 99 -31.92 -3.04 17.40
C LEU A 99 -32.66 -4.26 17.95
N LEU A 100 -32.52 -5.38 17.24
CA LEU A 100 -32.91 -6.73 17.64
C LEU A 100 -31.79 -7.70 17.25
N PHE A 101 -31.79 -8.92 17.79
CA PHE A 101 -30.94 -10.01 17.29
C PHE A 101 -31.78 -11.01 16.49
N THR A 102 -31.26 -11.53 15.38
CA THR A 102 -31.96 -12.54 14.56
C THR A 102 -31.03 -13.68 14.17
N ARG A 103 -31.48 -14.93 14.37
CA ARG A 103 -30.71 -16.16 14.07
C ARG A 103 -30.57 -16.46 12.57
N VAL A 104 -31.27 -15.70 11.73
CA VAL A 104 -31.29 -15.73 10.26
C VAL A 104 -31.55 -14.31 9.76
N PRO A 105 -31.30 -13.96 8.48
CA PRO A 105 -31.68 -12.67 7.89
C PRO A 105 -33.21 -12.55 7.71
N SER A 106 -33.96 -12.62 8.81
CA SER A 106 -35.42 -12.52 8.87
C SER A 106 -35.92 -12.27 10.29
N PHE A 107 -36.90 -11.37 10.41
CA PHE A 107 -37.64 -11.09 11.65
C PHE A 107 -38.50 -12.27 12.18
N GLY A 108 -38.54 -13.41 11.48
CA GLY A 108 -39.31 -14.59 11.90
C GLY A 108 -38.74 -15.31 13.13
N LEU A 109 -37.48 -15.06 13.48
CA LEU A 109 -36.79 -15.58 14.67
C LEU A 109 -36.02 -14.47 15.40
N SER A 110 -36.70 -13.33 15.59
CA SER A 110 -36.19 -12.20 16.37
C SER A 110 -36.14 -12.51 17.86
N LEU A 111 -35.05 -12.06 18.48
CA LEU A 111 -34.84 -11.94 19.90
C LEU A 111 -34.77 -10.46 20.25
N GLY A 112 -35.46 -10.09 21.31
CA GLY A 112 -35.48 -8.76 21.90
C GLY A 112 -35.43 -8.86 23.42
N ASP A 113 -35.59 -7.74 24.10
CA ASP A 113 -35.59 -7.63 25.55
C ASP A 113 -36.78 -6.75 25.97
N ARG A 114 -37.71 -7.31 26.76
CA ARG A 114 -38.96 -6.60 27.09
C ARG A 114 -38.86 -5.64 28.26
N ASP A 115 -38.08 -5.97 29.27
CA ASP A 115 -37.98 -5.20 30.52
C ASP A 115 -36.59 -4.57 30.75
N GLY A 116 -35.65 -4.81 29.85
CA GLY A 116 -34.31 -4.23 29.84
C GLY A 116 -33.36 -4.91 30.81
N ASP A 117 -33.61 -6.19 31.16
CA ASP A 117 -32.87 -6.90 32.21
C ASP A 117 -31.60 -7.61 31.69
N GLY A 118 -31.37 -7.64 30.38
CA GLY A 118 -30.24 -8.32 29.74
C GLY A 118 -30.55 -9.75 29.28
N THR A 119 -31.78 -10.23 29.49
CA THR A 119 -32.29 -11.51 28.95
C THR A 119 -32.90 -11.31 27.56
N LEU A 120 -32.90 -12.37 26.76
CA LEU A 120 -33.44 -12.38 25.39
C LEU A 120 -34.71 -13.22 25.29
N GLU A 121 -35.84 -12.55 25.01
CA GLU A 121 -37.11 -13.20 24.69
C GLU A 121 -37.32 -13.31 23.17
N MET A 122 -38.04 -14.37 22.76
CA MET A 122 -38.64 -14.44 21.43
C MET A 122 -39.67 -13.32 21.25
N GLY A 123 -39.38 -12.38 20.34
CA GLY A 123 -40.20 -11.19 20.14
C GLY A 123 -39.49 -10.12 19.32
N GLN A 124 -40.09 -8.95 19.26
CA GLN A 124 -39.54 -7.74 18.62
C GLN A 124 -39.50 -6.57 19.61
N ASP A 125 -39.42 -6.89 20.91
CA ASP A 125 -39.25 -5.91 21.99
C ASP A 125 -37.85 -5.29 21.84
N THR A 126 -37.80 -4.02 21.43
CA THR A 126 -36.59 -3.39 20.85
C THR A 126 -35.57 -2.99 21.92
N ILE A 127 -34.31 -3.38 21.71
CA ILE A 127 -33.16 -2.98 22.52
C ILE A 127 -32.65 -1.63 21.99
N TYR A 128 -32.21 -0.71 22.87
CA TYR A 128 -31.78 0.63 22.48
C TYR A 128 -30.37 1.00 22.97
N VAL A 129 -29.46 1.23 22.04
CA VAL A 129 -28.17 1.88 22.30
C VAL A 129 -28.39 3.39 22.39
N GLN A 130 -28.10 3.98 23.56
CA GLN A 130 -28.51 5.36 23.86
C GLN A 130 -27.67 6.41 23.14
N ASP A 131 -26.36 6.22 23.06
CA ASP A 131 -25.40 7.20 22.52
C ASP A 131 -24.76 6.70 21.21
N PRO A 132 -24.27 7.60 20.34
CA PRO A 132 -23.37 7.21 19.26
C PRO A 132 -22.06 6.64 19.77
N GLY A 133 -21.44 5.76 18.99
CA GLY A 133 -20.10 5.26 19.24
C GLY A 133 -19.86 3.83 18.80
N PHE A 134 -18.73 3.29 19.25
CA PHE A 134 -18.30 1.92 18.98
C PHE A 134 -18.63 1.02 20.17
N TYR A 135 -19.30 -0.11 19.90
CA TYR A 135 -19.88 -0.97 20.91
C TYR A 135 -19.44 -2.42 20.72
N TYR A 136 -18.95 -3.04 21.79
CA TYR A 136 -18.78 -4.48 21.87
C TYR A 136 -20.10 -5.15 22.25
N PHE A 137 -20.43 -6.23 21.54
CA PHE A 137 -21.57 -7.08 21.82
C PHE A 137 -21.10 -8.46 22.25
N ARG A 138 -21.78 -9.03 23.24
CA ARG A 138 -21.74 -10.46 23.54
C ARG A 138 -23.16 -10.98 23.68
N VAL A 139 -23.52 -12.00 22.91
CA VAL A 139 -24.84 -12.65 22.91
C VAL A 139 -24.67 -14.13 23.20
N ASP A 140 -25.19 -14.61 24.33
CA ASP A 140 -25.08 -16.00 24.76
C ASP A 140 -26.42 -16.72 24.58
N LEU A 141 -26.55 -17.53 23.54
CA LEU A 141 -27.79 -18.27 23.27
C LEU A 141 -27.92 -19.58 24.07
N ASN A 142 -26.99 -19.90 24.98
CA ASN A 142 -27.17 -21.00 25.92
C ASN A 142 -28.00 -20.54 27.11
N ASP A 143 -27.68 -19.37 27.67
CA ASP A 143 -28.43 -18.75 28.76
C ASP A 143 -29.53 -17.78 28.26
N ASN A 144 -29.48 -17.38 26.98
CA ASN A 144 -30.29 -16.33 26.36
C ASN A 144 -30.08 -14.96 27.04
N THR A 145 -28.81 -14.55 27.16
CA THR A 145 -28.43 -13.24 27.72
C THR A 145 -27.61 -12.44 26.71
N TYR A 146 -27.50 -11.14 26.91
CA TYR A 146 -26.63 -10.27 26.12
C TYR A 146 -25.99 -9.17 26.97
N THR A 147 -24.83 -8.68 26.51
CA THR A 147 -24.24 -7.42 26.98
C THR A 147 -23.90 -6.53 25.79
N ILE A 148 -24.00 -5.22 26.00
CA ILE A 148 -23.61 -4.18 25.05
C ILE A 148 -22.76 -3.17 25.82
N GLU A 149 -21.51 -2.99 25.42
CA GLU A 149 -20.54 -2.15 26.12
C GLU A 149 -19.94 -1.14 25.14
N LYS A 150 -20.07 0.16 25.43
CA LYS A 150 -19.32 1.17 24.67
C LYS A 150 -17.83 0.97 24.95
N ARG A 151 -17.02 0.92 23.89
CA ARG A 151 -15.56 0.80 23.99
C ARG A 151 -14.91 1.80 23.05
N GLU A 152 -14.22 2.77 23.63
CA GLU A 152 -13.29 3.65 22.93
C GLU A 152 -11.94 2.91 22.83
N TRP A 153 -11.16 3.12 21.77
CA TRP A 153 -9.90 2.40 21.55
C TRP A 153 -8.76 3.38 21.37
N GLY A 154 -7.63 3.11 22.02
CA GLY A 154 -6.38 3.81 21.88
C GLY A 154 -5.27 2.92 21.34
N ILE A 155 -4.25 3.55 20.77
CA ILE A 155 -2.93 2.94 20.54
C ILE A 155 -1.93 3.47 21.56
N ILE A 156 -1.12 2.58 22.11
CA ILE A 156 -0.07 2.88 23.08
C ILE A 156 1.22 2.15 22.72
N GLY A 157 2.38 2.67 23.12
CA GLY A 157 3.68 2.00 22.92
C GLY A 157 4.83 2.98 22.71
N ASP A 158 6.08 2.51 22.86
CA ASP A 158 7.27 3.36 22.68
C ASP A 158 7.55 3.76 21.22
N ALA A 159 6.89 3.10 20.25
CA ALA A 159 6.78 3.59 18.88
C ALA A 159 5.84 4.82 18.73
N THR A 160 4.99 5.11 19.72
CA THR A 160 4.01 6.22 19.67
C THR A 160 4.52 7.49 20.39
N PRO A 161 3.98 8.69 20.08
CA PRO A 161 4.34 9.92 20.78
C PRO A 161 4.09 9.93 22.30
N GLY A 162 3.14 9.13 22.79
CA GLY A 162 2.77 9.01 24.21
C GLY A 162 3.60 7.99 24.99
N GLY A 163 4.41 7.18 24.31
CA GLY A 163 5.15 6.08 24.93
C GLY A 163 4.21 5.02 25.51
N TRP A 164 4.64 4.38 26.61
CA TRP A 164 3.80 3.53 27.44
C TRP A 164 3.05 4.30 28.55
N ASP A 165 3.06 5.63 28.52
CA ASP A 165 2.47 6.49 29.55
C ASP A 165 1.06 7.01 29.20
N ASN A 166 0.74 7.18 27.90
CA ASN A 166 -0.54 7.72 27.44
C ASN A 166 -0.92 7.12 26.08
N ASP A 167 -2.21 6.84 25.87
CA ASP A 167 -2.76 6.44 24.58
C ASP A 167 -2.81 7.60 23.57
N THR A 168 -2.98 7.24 22.31
CA THR A 168 -3.56 8.11 21.29
C THR A 168 -4.86 7.48 20.79
N ASP A 169 -5.98 8.16 21.01
CA ASP A 169 -7.31 7.67 20.63
C ASP A 169 -7.44 7.42 19.13
N LEU A 170 -8.10 6.31 18.76
CA LEU A 170 -8.55 6.05 17.40
C LEU A 170 -9.98 6.59 17.23
N VAL A 171 -10.27 7.10 16.04
CA VAL A 171 -11.58 7.64 15.65
C VAL A 171 -12.21 6.81 14.54
N TRP A 172 -13.55 6.73 14.50
CA TRP A 172 -14.25 6.05 13.41
C TRP A 172 -14.09 6.81 12.09
N ASP A 173 -13.79 6.08 11.02
CA ASP A 173 -13.68 6.59 9.65
C ASP A 173 -14.68 5.88 8.73
N GLU A 174 -15.60 6.66 8.16
CA GLU A 174 -16.68 6.15 7.30
C GLU A 174 -16.17 5.60 5.95
N GLU A 175 -15.00 6.05 5.47
CA GLU A 175 -14.44 5.58 4.20
C GLU A 175 -13.84 4.17 4.33
N SER A 176 -13.10 3.90 5.42
CA SER A 176 -12.54 2.58 5.70
C SER A 176 -13.42 1.66 6.56
N GLN A 177 -14.56 2.15 7.07
CA GLN A 177 -15.46 1.43 8.00
C GLN A 177 -14.70 0.82 9.20
N ALA A 178 -13.74 1.58 9.73
CA ALA A 178 -12.77 1.12 10.71
C ALA A 178 -12.38 2.25 11.68
N LEU A 179 -11.65 1.89 12.74
CA LEU A 179 -11.06 2.87 13.66
C LEU A 179 -9.68 3.28 13.15
N VAL A 180 -9.38 4.58 13.12
CA VAL A 180 -8.14 5.11 12.52
C VAL A 180 -7.45 6.13 13.42
N VAL A 181 -6.14 6.26 13.25
CA VAL A 181 -5.34 7.32 13.86
C VAL A 181 -4.17 7.69 12.95
N GLU A 182 -3.87 8.99 12.84
CA GLU A 182 -2.68 9.50 12.15
C GLU A 182 -1.68 10.05 13.17
N LEU A 183 -0.47 9.51 13.19
CA LEU A 183 0.60 9.90 14.11
C LEU A 183 1.98 9.82 13.47
N ASN A 184 3.00 10.32 14.16
CA ASN A 184 4.39 10.04 13.82
C ASN A 184 4.88 8.86 14.66
N LEU A 185 5.23 7.77 13.99
CA LEU A 185 5.85 6.59 14.58
C LEU A 185 7.37 6.74 14.66
N VAL A 186 7.97 6.04 15.62
CA VAL A 186 9.39 5.70 15.67
C VAL A 186 9.56 4.17 15.74
N PRO A 187 10.75 3.60 15.44
CA PRO A 187 10.99 2.18 15.68
C PRO A 187 10.82 1.84 17.15
N GLY A 188 10.07 0.77 17.44
CA GLY A 188 9.65 0.40 18.80
C GLY A 188 8.51 -0.63 18.75
N GLU A 189 7.66 -0.62 19.76
CA GLU A 189 6.50 -1.50 19.90
C GLU A 189 5.20 -0.67 20.04
N ILE A 190 4.08 -1.26 19.62
CA ILE A 190 2.71 -0.76 19.84
C ILE A 190 1.81 -1.85 20.43
N LYS A 191 0.69 -1.42 20.99
CA LYS A 191 -0.42 -2.25 21.43
C LYS A 191 -1.73 -1.46 21.32
N PHE A 192 -2.85 -2.13 21.05
CA PHE A 192 -4.17 -1.49 21.08
C PHE A 192 -4.85 -1.80 22.41
N ARG A 193 -5.55 -0.85 23.00
CA ARG A 193 -6.33 -1.08 24.23
C ARG A 193 -7.62 -0.29 24.28
N ALA A 194 -8.63 -0.86 24.92
CA ALA A 194 -9.93 -0.23 25.05
C ALA A 194 -10.04 0.57 26.36
N ASN A 195 -10.65 1.76 26.27
CA ASN A 195 -10.95 2.65 27.40
C ASN A 195 -9.71 2.99 28.28
N ASP A 196 -8.53 3.15 27.66
CA ASP A 196 -7.22 3.39 28.30
C ASP A 196 -6.82 2.38 29.38
N ASP A 197 -7.45 1.20 29.40
CA ASP A 197 -7.29 0.18 30.44
C ASP A 197 -6.77 -1.14 29.86
N TRP A 198 -6.05 -1.92 30.68
CA TRP A 198 -5.46 -3.18 30.25
C TRP A 198 -6.44 -4.36 30.25
N ALA A 199 -7.67 -4.21 30.79
CA ALA A 199 -8.65 -5.30 30.84
C ALA A 199 -9.10 -5.82 29.47
N VAL A 200 -9.01 -5.00 28.41
CA VAL A 200 -9.25 -5.40 27.02
C VAL A 200 -8.19 -4.75 26.14
N ASN A 201 -7.19 -5.54 25.77
CA ASN A 201 -6.07 -5.12 24.92
C ASN A 201 -5.82 -6.15 23.82
N LEU A 202 -5.36 -5.68 22.66
CA LEU A 202 -5.09 -6.50 21.48
C LEU A 202 -3.61 -6.36 21.08
N GLY A 203 -2.97 -7.50 20.89
CA GLY A 203 -1.61 -7.64 20.37
C GLY A 203 -1.56 -8.67 19.24
N ASP A 204 -0.36 -9.10 18.84
CA ASP A 204 -0.12 -10.09 17.79
C ASP A 204 0.99 -11.05 18.27
N SER A 205 0.59 -12.22 18.78
CA SER A 205 1.52 -13.24 19.32
C SER A 205 2.07 -14.19 18.26
N ASP A 206 1.27 -14.54 17.24
CA ASP A 206 1.71 -15.45 16.17
C ASP A 206 2.42 -14.73 15.01
N GLY A 207 2.35 -13.39 14.95
CA GLY A 207 3.03 -12.52 13.98
C GLY A 207 2.35 -12.52 12.61
N ASP A 208 1.06 -12.81 12.55
CA ASP A 208 0.29 -12.98 11.31
C ASP A 208 -0.69 -11.82 11.02
N VAL A 209 -0.67 -10.77 11.84
CA VAL A 209 -1.56 -9.59 11.75
C VAL A 209 -3.04 -9.92 12.02
N VAL A 210 -3.35 -11.08 12.63
CA VAL A 210 -4.62 -11.33 13.31
C VAL A 210 -4.41 -11.06 14.81
N LEU A 211 -5.26 -10.22 15.40
CA LEU A 211 -5.05 -9.69 16.73
C LEU A 211 -5.68 -10.55 17.83
N GLU A 212 -4.90 -10.96 18.84
CA GLU A 212 -5.42 -11.67 20.00
C GLU A 212 -5.63 -10.78 21.23
N LEU A 213 -6.65 -11.12 22.02
CA LEU A 213 -6.83 -10.59 23.37
C LEU A 213 -5.62 -10.99 24.23
N ASP A 214 -5.02 -10.00 24.89
CA ASP A 214 -3.77 -10.16 25.67
C ASP A 214 -2.53 -10.59 24.86
N GLY A 215 -2.59 -10.58 23.51
CA GLY A 215 -1.48 -10.96 22.61
C GLY A 215 -0.22 -10.11 22.77
N ASP A 216 0.92 -10.55 22.23
CA ASP A 216 2.21 -9.87 22.40
C ASP A 216 2.27 -8.47 21.75
N ASN A 217 3.27 -7.68 22.15
CA ASN A 217 3.48 -6.35 21.60
C ASN A 217 3.85 -6.39 20.11
N ILE A 218 3.26 -5.50 19.33
CA ILE A 218 3.43 -5.45 17.87
C ILE A 218 4.65 -4.58 17.54
N ALA A 219 5.62 -5.14 16.80
CA ALA A 219 6.85 -4.42 16.45
C ALA A 219 6.65 -3.45 15.27
N ILE A 220 7.05 -2.19 15.46
CA ILE A 220 7.19 -1.19 14.41
C ILE A 220 8.68 -1.09 14.03
N SER A 221 9.01 -1.55 12.82
CA SER A 221 10.39 -1.62 12.32
C SER A 221 10.94 -0.26 11.86
N GLU A 222 10.08 0.68 11.47
CA GLU A 222 10.48 1.95 10.88
C GLU A 222 9.58 3.11 11.33
N GLY A 223 10.18 4.29 11.54
CA GLY A 223 9.46 5.51 11.88
C GLY A 223 8.98 6.32 10.67
N GLY A 224 8.05 7.26 10.93
CA GLY A 224 7.49 8.18 9.95
C GLY A 224 6.07 8.60 10.29
N SER A 225 5.55 9.60 9.59
CA SER A 225 4.12 9.91 9.63
C SER A 225 3.35 8.76 8.98
N ALA A 226 2.39 8.19 9.72
CA ALA A 226 1.62 7.02 9.31
C ALA A 226 0.15 7.15 9.74
N ARG A 227 -0.73 6.55 8.94
CA ARG A 227 -2.10 6.19 9.31
C ARG A 227 -2.11 4.74 9.76
N ILE A 228 -2.70 4.49 10.92
CA ILE A 228 -3.00 3.15 11.41
C ILE A 228 -4.51 2.97 11.31
N THR A 229 -4.94 1.83 10.78
CA THR A 229 -6.34 1.45 10.63
C THR A 229 -6.57 0.12 11.35
N LEU A 230 -7.47 0.09 12.32
CA LEU A 230 -7.84 -1.06 13.16
C LEU A 230 -9.24 -1.55 12.77
N PHE A 231 -9.30 -2.78 12.25
CA PHE A 231 -10.50 -3.41 11.74
C PHE A 231 -11.08 -4.38 12.78
N LEU A 232 -12.25 -4.04 13.32
CA LEU A 232 -12.94 -4.81 14.39
C LEU A 232 -14.38 -5.21 14.00
N ASP A 233 -14.78 -4.95 12.76
CA ASP A 233 -16.10 -5.30 12.19
C ASP A 233 -16.24 -6.81 11.95
N LYS A 234 -15.12 -7.50 11.71
CA LYS A 234 -14.98 -8.94 11.49
C LYS A 234 -14.49 -9.66 12.77
N PRO A 235 -14.72 -10.98 12.92
CA PRO A 235 -14.28 -11.74 14.10
C PRO A 235 -12.77 -11.85 14.27
N ASP A 236 -12.05 -12.02 13.16
CA ASP A 236 -10.59 -12.01 13.16
C ASP A 236 -10.19 -10.55 13.01
N TYR A 237 -9.90 -9.93 14.16
CA TYR A 237 -9.49 -8.53 14.23
C TYR A 237 -8.14 -8.36 13.56
N THR A 238 -7.93 -7.27 12.83
CA THR A 238 -6.68 -7.02 12.10
C THR A 238 -6.39 -5.52 12.03
N PHE A 239 -5.20 -5.15 11.57
CA PHE A 239 -4.81 -3.75 11.40
C PHE A 239 -3.89 -3.54 10.20
N GLU A 240 -3.85 -2.30 9.70
CA GLU A 240 -2.88 -1.86 8.69
C GLU A 240 -2.07 -0.68 9.23
N VAL A 241 -0.79 -0.60 8.86
CA VAL A 241 0.08 0.56 9.10
C VAL A 241 0.59 1.07 7.76
N ALA A 242 0.11 2.24 7.34
CA ALA A 242 0.47 2.88 6.08
C ALA A 242 1.17 4.22 6.31
N LEU A 243 2.38 4.39 5.77
CA LEU A 243 3.09 5.67 5.74
C LEU A 243 2.34 6.70 4.90
N LEU A 244 2.25 7.92 5.43
CA LEU A 244 1.72 9.11 4.76
C LEU A 244 2.80 9.86 3.96
N SER A 245 4.06 9.40 4.03
CA SER A 245 5.22 9.97 3.32
C SER A 245 6.24 8.87 2.98
N PHE A 246 6.17 8.35 1.76
CA PHE A 246 7.05 7.32 1.20
C PHE A 246 7.36 7.62 -0.28
N ASP A 247 8.34 6.96 -0.91
CA ASP A 247 8.66 7.19 -2.33
C ASP A 247 7.60 6.57 -3.26
N ASN A 248 6.53 7.32 -3.55
CA ASN A 248 5.38 6.86 -4.34
C ASN A 248 5.67 6.59 -5.83
N ARG A 249 6.94 6.68 -6.23
CA ARG A 249 7.41 6.34 -7.58
C ARG A 249 7.78 4.87 -7.70
N GLY A 250 7.99 4.11 -6.62
CA GLY A 250 8.29 2.67 -6.67
C GLY A 250 7.07 1.81 -7.00
N ARG A 251 6.52 1.98 -8.20
CA ARG A 251 5.27 1.37 -8.65
C ARG A 251 5.52 0.01 -9.30
N PHE A 252 5.77 -0.95 -8.43
CA PHE A 252 6.04 -2.35 -8.76
C PHE A 252 4.81 -3.22 -8.45
N PHE A 253 4.62 -4.28 -9.23
CA PHE A 253 3.74 -5.39 -8.87
C PHE A 253 4.61 -6.61 -8.62
N SER A 254 4.42 -7.26 -7.46
CA SER A 254 5.28 -8.33 -6.96
C SER A 254 4.52 -9.60 -6.54
N GLU A 255 3.19 -9.56 -6.49
CA GLU A 255 2.38 -10.73 -6.19
C GLU A 255 2.53 -11.79 -7.28
N GLY A 256 2.74 -13.05 -6.90
CA GLY A 256 3.06 -14.13 -7.83
C GLY A 256 4.42 -13.99 -8.55
N GLN A 257 5.27 -13.01 -8.20
CA GLN A 257 6.54 -12.72 -8.91
C GLN A 257 7.78 -12.91 -8.04
N THR A 258 8.90 -13.27 -8.66
CA THR A 258 10.22 -13.26 -8.02
C THR A 258 10.95 -11.95 -8.33
N LEU A 259 11.93 -11.57 -7.49
CA LEU A 259 12.73 -10.35 -7.70
C LEU A 259 13.90 -10.56 -8.68
N ASP A 260 14.40 -11.79 -8.77
CA ASP A 260 15.46 -12.19 -9.71
C ASP A 260 14.90 -12.63 -11.05
N ILE A 261 15.75 -12.57 -12.09
CA ILE A 261 15.43 -13.02 -13.44
C ILE A 261 16.42 -14.12 -13.85
N GLU A 262 16.08 -15.37 -13.60
CA GLU A 262 16.86 -16.57 -13.96
C GLU A 262 16.59 -17.00 -15.41
N ASP A 263 15.35 -16.85 -15.89
CA ASP A 263 14.93 -17.06 -17.28
C ASP A 263 14.22 -15.81 -17.83
N ILE A 264 14.84 -15.17 -18.84
CA ILE A 264 14.28 -13.97 -19.47
C ILE A 264 12.95 -14.23 -20.20
N SER A 265 12.58 -15.47 -20.48
CA SER A 265 11.32 -15.84 -21.15
C SER A 265 10.10 -15.93 -20.23
N LEU A 266 10.29 -16.01 -18.91
CA LEU A 266 9.20 -16.04 -17.92
C LEU A 266 8.86 -14.62 -17.47
N PHE A 267 7.59 -14.23 -17.47
CA PHE A 267 7.20 -12.84 -17.11
C PHE A 267 7.21 -12.62 -15.60
N GLU A 268 6.93 -13.66 -14.85
CA GLU A 268 6.82 -13.71 -13.40
C GLU A 268 8.18 -13.55 -12.70
N GLU A 269 9.28 -13.57 -13.46
CA GLU A 269 10.63 -13.39 -12.92
C GLU A 269 11.16 -11.97 -13.11
N GLY A 270 11.11 -11.17 -12.04
CA GLY A 270 11.45 -9.74 -12.00
C GLY A 270 10.19 -8.87 -12.01
N TYR A 271 10.13 -7.87 -11.12
CA TYR A 271 8.88 -7.15 -10.84
C TYR A 271 8.33 -6.33 -12.01
N ALA A 272 7.04 -6.55 -12.29
CA ALA A 272 6.22 -5.82 -13.25
C ALA A 272 5.96 -4.36 -12.81
N ILE A 273 5.47 -3.53 -13.72
CA ILE A 273 5.48 -2.06 -13.55
C ILE A 273 4.12 -1.44 -13.80
N THR A 274 3.62 -0.74 -12.78
CA THR A 274 2.30 -0.09 -12.77
C THR A 274 2.40 1.44 -12.89
N LYS A 275 3.56 1.97 -13.33
CA LYS A 275 3.82 3.42 -13.51
C LYS A 275 2.86 4.10 -14.47
N PHE A 276 2.62 3.49 -15.63
CA PHE A 276 1.72 4.00 -16.66
C PHE A 276 0.41 3.22 -16.60
N ARG A 277 -0.70 3.92 -16.39
CA ARG A 277 -2.07 3.39 -16.34
C ARG A 277 -2.97 4.25 -17.22
N ASN A 278 -4.10 3.70 -17.65
CA ASN A 278 -5.19 4.38 -18.34
C ASN A 278 -6.32 4.72 -17.36
N ILE A 279 -5.93 5.31 -16.23
CA ILE A 279 -6.81 5.70 -15.13
C ILE A 279 -6.55 7.18 -14.85
N ASN A 280 -7.61 7.97 -14.78
CA ASN A 280 -7.58 9.40 -14.48
C ASN A 280 -7.22 9.63 -13.00
N SER A 281 -6.85 10.87 -12.65
CA SER A 281 -6.49 11.23 -11.27
C SER A 281 -7.64 11.13 -10.26
N ASP A 282 -8.90 11.03 -10.72
CA ASP A 282 -10.09 10.80 -9.92
C ASP A 282 -10.49 9.31 -9.82
N GLY A 283 -9.65 8.40 -10.33
CA GLY A 283 -9.88 6.96 -10.33
C GLY A 283 -10.76 6.46 -11.49
N THR A 284 -11.34 7.35 -12.31
CA THR A 284 -12.14 6.92 -13.47
C THR A 284 -11.26 6.32 -14.58
N PRO A 285 -11.73 5.31 -15.33
CA PRO A 285 -10.97 4.79 -16.48
C PRO A 285 -10.91 5.79 -17.63
N GLY A 286 -9.90 5.63 -18.49
CA GLY A 286 -9.82 6.34 -19.77
C GLY A 286 -10.98 6.02 -20.71
N SER A 287 -11.12 6.83 -21.75
CA SER A 287 -12.27 6.83 -22.67
C SER A 287 -12.41 5.54 -23.50
N ASP A 288 -11.32 4.79 -23.69
CA ASP A 288 -11.26 3.53 -24.42
C ASP A 288 -10.27 2.56 -23.73
N SER A 289 -10.61 1.27 -23.68
CA SER A 289 -9.84 0.23 -22.98
C SER A 289 -8.71 -0.40 -23.83
N ASP A 290 -8.67 -0.15 -25.13
CA ASP A 290 -7.62 -0.58 -26.06
C ASP A 290 -6.63 0.54 -26.37
N PHE A 291 -7.11 1.78 -26.49
CA PHE A 291 -6.32 2.97 -26.79
C PHE A 291 -6.31 3.93 -25.59
N PRO A 292 -5.23 3.95 -24.79
CA PRO A 292 -5.19 4.76 -23.60
C PRO A 292 -5.06 6.25 -23.90
N ASP A 293 -5.77 7.07 -23.11
CA ASP A 293 -5.74 8.54 -23.19
C ASP A 293 -4.42 9.13 -22.67
N THR A 294 -3.65 8.35 -21.91
CA THR A 294 -2.47 8.77 -21.17
C THR A 294 -1.33 9.27 -22.08
N ASP A 295 -1.09 10.58 -22.03
CA ASP A 295 0.05 11.25 -22.68
C ASP A 295 1.42 10.70 -22.25
N PHE A 296 2.39 10.74 -23.16
CA PHE A 296 3.79 10.42 -22.83
C PHE A 296 4.56 11.70 -22.46
N PRO A 297 5.07 11.85 -21.22
CA PRO A 297 5.67 13.08 -20.72
C PRO A 297 7.12 13.26 -21.22
N MET A 298 7.30 13.53 -22.52
CA MET A 298 8.60 13.66 -23.19
C MET A 298 9.54 14.70 -22.54
N PHE A 299 9.00 15.72 -21.88
CA PHE A 299 9.75 16.68 -21.08
C PHE A 299 9.02 16.93 -19.76
N ARG A 300 9.75 16.96 -18.65
CA ARG A 300 9.20 17.23 -17.31
C ARG A 300 10.19 17.97 -16.42
N LEU A 301 9.64 18.73 -15.47
CA LEU A 301 10.40 19.55 -14.54
C LEU A 301 11.36 18.73 -13.64
N GLY A 302 11.01 17.48 -13.32
CA GLY A 302 11.89 16.56 -12.57
C GLY A 302 13.24 16.32 -13.26
N ASP A 303 13.23 16.08 -14.58
CA ASP A 303 14.47 15.93 -15.37
C ASP A 303 15.28 17.23 -15.36
N VAL A 304 14.62 18.39 -15.50
CA VAL A 304 15.27 19.72 -15.46
C VAL A 304 15.97 19.98 -14.13
N TYR A 305 15.33 19.66 -13.00
CA TYR A 305 15.96 19.79 -11.68
C TYR A 305 17.17 18.86 -11.51
N LEU A 306 17.05 17.59 -11.90
CA LEU A 306 18.15 16.63 -11.78
C LEU A 306 19.30 16.96 -12.74
N MET A 307 19.03 17.45 -13.96
CA MET A 307 20.04 17.97 -14.87
C MET A 307 20.75 19.21 -14.30
N ALA A 308 20.01 20.13 -13.68
CA ALA A 308 20.60 21.32 -13.06
C ALA A 308 21.49 20.94 -11.86
N SER A 309 21.05 20.02 -11.01
CA SER A 309 21.85 19.48 -9.90
C SER A 309 23.13 18.81 -10.40
N GLU A 310 23.03 17.93 -11.41
CA GLU A 310 24.18 17.26 -12.01
C GLU A 310 25.18 18.26 -12.61
N ALA A 311 24.69 19.26 -13.35
CA ALA A 311 25.54 20.28 -13.96
C ALA A 311 26.29 21.13 -12.92
N ILE A 312 25.61 21.55 -11.84
CA ILE A 312 26.23 22.31 -10.75
C ILE A 312 27.28 21.47 -10.03
N LEU A 313 26.98 20.20 -9.72
CA LEU A 313 27.92 19.31 -9.04
C LEU A 313 29.16 19.04 -9.90
N ARG A 314 28.99 18.72 -11.19
CA ARG A 314 30.11 18.50 -12.13
C ARG A 314 30.97 19.75 -12.35
N ALA A 315 30.37 20.94 -12.26
CA ALA A 315 31.08 22.21 -12.39
C ALA A 315 31.81 22.65 -11.11
N GLY A 316 31.62 21.97 -9.97
CA GLY A 316 32.12 22.41 -8.67
C GLY A 316 31.46 23.72 -8.19
N GLY A 317 30.18 23.91 -8.54
CA GLY A 317 29.41 25.10 -8.18
C GLY A 317 28.83 25.07 -6.76
N ASP A 318 27.75 25.81 -6.54
CA ASP A 318 27.04 25.84 -5.25
C ASP A 318 26.34 24.50 -4.95
N ILE A 319 27.02 23.66 -4.17
CA ILE A 319 26.52 22.34 -3.78
C ILE A 319 25.21 22.39 -2.99
N ASN A 320 24.94 23.47 -2.25
CA ASN A 320 23.66 23.63 -1.56
C ASN A 320 22.53 23.85 -2.57
N LYS A 321 22.78 24.60 -3.66
CA LYS A 321 21.79 24.79 -4.72
C LYS A 321 21.54 23.53 -5.54
N ALA A 322 22.57 22.71 -5.77
CA ALA A 322 22.40 21.38 -6.37
C ALA A 322 21.53 20.48 -5.47
N THR A 323 21.83 20.47 -4.16
CA THR A 323 21.09 19.70 -3.14
C THR A 323 19.62 20.15 -3.03
N GLU A 324 19.35 21.46 -3.13
CA GLU A 324 17.98 22.01 -3.18
C GLU A 324 17.20 21.43 -4.38
N TYR A 325 17.80 21.38 -5.57
CA TYR A 325 17.16 20.82 -6.77
C TYR A 325 16.96 19.30 -6.69
N TYR A 326 17.89 18.56 -6.09
CA TYR A 326 17.71 17.13 -5.79
C TYR A 326 16.52 16.93 -4.83
N ASN A 327 16.55 17.60 -3.68
CA ASN A 327 15.52 17.47 -2.64
C ASN A 327 14.14 17.94 -3.11
N ALA A 328 14.03 18.89 -4.04
CA ALA A 328 12.75 19.29 -4.63
C ALA A 328 12.05 18.14 -5.39
N VAL A 329 12.81 17.28 -6.07
CA VAL A 329 12.27 16.10 -6.77
C VAL A 329 11.87 15.01 -5.77
N VAL A 330 12.72 14.77 -4.76
CA VAL A 330 12.46 13.77 -3.72
C VAL A 330 11.26 14.15 -2.85
N GLN A 331 11.17 15.39 -2.36
CA GLN A 331 10.03 15.82 -1.54
C GLN A 331 8.70 15.64 -2.29
N ARG A 332 8.65 15.96 -3.59
CA ARG A 332 7.46 15.69 -4.40
C ARG A 332 7.13 14.19 -4.44
N ALA A 333 8.12 13.33 -4.61
CA ALA A 333 7.93 11.87 -4.55
C ALA A 333 7.42 11.39 -3.18
N PHE A 334 7.87 12.02 -2.09
CA PHE A 334 7.45 11.77 -0.70
C PHE A 334 6.21 12.58 -0.24
N GLN A 335 5.35 13.02 -1.17
CA GLN A 335 4.12 13.79 -0.87
C GLN A 335 4.32 15.10 -0.08
N GLY A 336 5.52 15.70 -0.19
CA GLY A 336 5.94 16.88 0.58
C GLY A 336 6.76 16.53 1.83
N GLY A 337 6.82 15.26 2.20
CA GLY A 337 7.62 14.75 3.31
C GLY A 337 9.13 14.88 3.09
N THR A 338 9.87 15.04 4.19
CA THR A 338 11.32 15.28 4.19
C THR A 338 12.14 14.01 4.41
N LYS A 339 11.51 12.83 4.58
CA LYS A 339 12.15 11.56 4.94
C LYS A 339 13.24 11.11 3.94
N GLY A 340 13.04 11.37 2.65
CA GLY A 340 14.03 11.09 1.60
C GLY A 340 15.08 12.19 1.35
N ASN A 341 15.01 13.33 2.05
CA ASN A 341 15.96 14.43 1.85
C ASN A 341 17.39 14.00 2.18
N ILE A 342 18.34 14.58 1.44
CA ILE A 342 19.76 14.49 1.74
C ILE A 342 20.35 15.83 2.17
N THR A 343 21.47 15.78 2.88
CA THR A 343 22.35 16.92 3.14
C THR A 343 23.36 17.10 2.00
N SER A 344 24.00 18.27 1.91
CA SER A 344 24.87 18.60 0.76
C SER A 344 26.17 17.80 0.70
N ASP A 345 26.63 17.27 1.83
CA ASP A 345 27.77 16.34 1.93
C ASP A 345 27.45 14.92 1.44
N GLN A 346 26.16 14.55 1.33
CA GLN A 346 25.71 13.26 0.79
C GLN A 346 25.51 13.29 -0.75
N LEU A 347 25.45 14.47 -1.37
CA LEU A 347 25.18 14.61 -2.80
C LEU A 347 26.38 14.15 -3.65
N THR A 348 26.24 12.99 -4.29
CA THR A 348 27.25 12.42 -5.21
C THR A 348 26.69 12.22 -6.62
N LEU A 349 27.58 11.97 -7.58
CA LEU A 349 27.19 11.62 -8.95
C LEU A 349 26.45 10.28 -9.00
N ASP A 350 26.88 9.27 -8.24
CA ASP A 350 26.21 7.96 -8.22
C ASP A 350 24.80 8.08 -7.63
N LEU A 351 24.64 8.87 -6.57
CA LEU A 351 23.32 9.17 -5.99
C LEU A 351 22.39 9.90 -6.98
N LEU A 352 22.93 10.86 -7.76
CA LEU A 352 22.19 11.53 -8.84
C LEU A 352 21.80 10.57 -9.96
N LEU A 353 22.68 9.64 -10.35
CA LEU A 353 22.37 8.63 -11.36
C LEU A 353 21.25 7.69 -10.90
N ASP A 354 21.21 7.38 -9.61
CA ASP A 354 20.16 6.54 -9.02
C ASP A 354 18.85 7.30 -8.82
N GLU A 355 18.89 8.57 -8.46
CA GLU A 355 17.69 9.43 -8.40
C GLU A 355 17.08 9.64 -9.79
N ARG A 356 17.92 9.80 -10.83
CA ARG A 356 17.46 9.79 -12.23
C ARG A 356 16.85 8.44 -12.63
N ALA A 357 17.27 7.32 -12.03
CA ALA A 357 16.61 6.04 -12.21
C ALA A 357 15.21 6.06 -11.58
N ARG A 358 15.10 6.43 -10.29
CA ARG A 358 13.82 6.50 -9.56
C ARG A 358 12.81 7.44 -10.21
N GLU A 359 13.26 8.58 -10.71
CA GLU A 359 12.40 9.59 -11.35
C GLU A 359 11.98 9.19 -12.78
N LEU A 360 12.92 8.74 -13.61
CA LEU A 360 12.76 8.66 -15.07
C LEU A 360 12.75 7.24 -15.65
N TYR A 361 12.61 6.19 -14.82
CA TYR A 361 12.42 4.83 -15.32
C TYR A 361 11.19 4.73 -16.24
N TRP A 362 11.29 3.95 -17.32
CA TRP A 362 10.33 3.87 -18.44
C TRP A 362 10.07 5.17 -19.25
N GLU A 363 10.84 6.24 -19.03
CA GLU A 363 10.72 7.51 -19.79
C GLU A 363 11.86 7.69 -20.81
N CYS A 364 12.47 6.60 -21.29
CA CYS A 364 13.54 6.60 -22.31
C CYS A 364 14.88 7.30 -21.97
N HIS A 365 15.08 7.82 -20.75
CA HIS A 365 16.32 8.51 -20.35
C HIS A 365 17.49 7.57 -20.00
N ARG A 366 17.22 6.38 -19.42
CA ARG A 366 18.22 5.57 -18.69
C ARG A 366 19.48 5.23 -19.48
N ARG A 367 19.39 4.89 -20.77
CA ARG A 367 20.58 4.58 -21.61
C ARG A 367 21.49 5.80 -21.73
N THR A 368 20.94 6.97 -22.06
CA THR A 368 21.70 8.21 -22.26
C THR A 368 22.35 8.68 -20.97
N ASP A 369 21.68 8.48 -19.83
CA ASP A 369 22.25 8.72 -18.51
C ASP A 369 23.40 7.76 -18.20
N LEU A 370 23.21 6.45 -18.39
CA LEU A 370 24.28 5.47 -18.17
C LEU A 370 25.50 5.72 -19.07
N VAL A 371 25.33 6.13 -20.33
CA VAL A 371 26.45 6.51 -21.22
C VAL A 371 27.15 7.78 -20.69
N ARG A 372 26.40 8.83 -20.32
CA ARG A 372 26.96 10.09 -19.79
C ARG A 372 27.75 9.90 -18.48
N PHE A 373 27.35 8.92 -17.66
CA PHE A 373 28.04 8.58 -16.42
C PHE A 373 29.13 7.51 -16.60
N GLY A 374 29.36 6.99 -17.82
CA GLY A 374 30.35 5.93 -18.06
C GLY A 374 29.95 4.55 -17.51
N GLN A 375 28.68 4.37 -17.19
CA GLN A 375 28.12 3.18 -16.54
C GLN A 375 27.44 2.19 -17.52
N PHE A 376 27.23 2.56 -18.78
CA PHE A 376 26.62 1.67 -19.78
C PHE A 376 27.56 0.55 -20.22
N SER A 377 28.69 0.87 -20.85
CA SER A 377 29.65 -0.10 -21.40
C SER A 377 30.57 -0.72 -20.34
N ASN A 378 31.54 0.07 -19.86
CA ASN A 378 32.69 -0.36 -19.05
C ASN A 378 32.65 0.05 -17.56
N GLY A 379 31.55 0.62 -17.08
CA GLY A 379 31.44 1.05 -15.68
C GLY A 379 31.21 -0.09 -14.68
N THR A 380 31.24 0.26 -13.40
CA THR A 380 31.02 -0.66 -12.26
C THR A 380 29.56 -1.10 -12.09
N TYR A 381 28.61 -0.37 -12.67
CA TYR A 381 27.19 -0.72 -12.61
C TYR A 381 26.87 -1.89 -13.56
N VAL A 382 26.71 -3.06 -12.97
CA VAL A 382 26.21 -4.28 -13.62
C VAL A 382 24.77 -4.52 -13.17
N TRP A 383 23.92 -5.00 -14.07
CA TRP A 383 22.54 -5.36 -13.80
C TRP A 383 22.20 -6.68 -14.50
N ALA A 384 21.15 -7.37 -14.03
CA ALA A 384 20.77 -8.66 -14.58
C ALA A 384 20.55 -8.59 -16.11
N TRP A 385 21.03 -9.59 -16.84
CA TRP A 385 20.97 -9.66 -18.32
C TRP A 385 21.76 -8.58 -19.08
N LYS A 386 22.56 -7.73 -18.41
CA LYS A 386 23.48 -6.79 -19.08
C LYS A 386 24.44 -7.57 -19.99
N GLY A 387 24.47 -7.24 -21.28
CA GLY A 387 25.33 -7.93 -22.25
C GLY A 387 24.92 -9.39 -22.53
N GLY A 388 23.67 -9.77 -22.25
CA GLY A 388 23.13 -11.10 -22.57
C GLY A 388 23.56 -12.22 -21.62
N VAL A 389 24.10 -11.88 -20.44
CA VAL A 389 24.50 -12.82 -19.39
C VAL A 389 23.64 -12.55 -18.16
N MET A 390 23.10 -13.60 -17.53
CA MET A 390 22.18 -13.52 -16.38
C MET A 390 22.70 -12.60 -15.25
N GLU A 391 23.90 -12.85 -14.74
CA GLU A 391 24.61 -12.01 -13.74
C GLU A 391 24.96 -10.60 -14.24
N GLY A 392 24.85 -10.37 -15.55
CA GLY A 392 25.34 -9.20 -16.26
C GLY A 392 26.85 -9.23 -16.51
N GLN A 393 27.28 -8.55 -17.57
CA GLN A 393 28.69 -8.30 -17.88
C GLN A 393 28.90 -6.91 -18.49
N ALA A 394 30.14 -6.41 -18.42
CA ALA A 394 30.55 -5.25 -19.21
C ALA A 394 30.41 -5.53 -20.73
N VAL A 395 30.15 -4.49 -21.51
CA VAL A 395 30.03 -4.59 -22.97
C VAL A 395 30.99 -3.65 -23.66
N ASP A 396 31.40 -3.99 -24.88
CA ASP A 396 32.32 -3.21 -25.72
C ASP A 396 31.87 -1.72 -25.81
N PRO A 397 32.74 -0.73 -25.47
CA PRO A 397 32.44 0.70 -25.54
C PRO A 397 31.86 1.20 -26.87
N LYS A 398 32.06 0.50 -27.99
CA LYS A 398 31.38 0.87 -29.24
C LYS A 398 29.86 0.92 -29.10
N TYR A 399 29.27 0.11 -28.19
CA TYR A 399 27.82 0.08 -27.95
C TYR A 399 27.28 1.34 -27.24
N ASP A 400 28.15 2.25 -26.77
CA ASP A 400 27.75 3.59 -26.32
C ASP A 400 27.14 4.43 -27.48
N TYR A 401 27.47 4.09 -28.73
CA TYR A 401 26.85 4.63 -29.95
C TYR A 401 26.17 3.51 -30.75
N TYR A 402 25.01 3.77 -31.35
CA TYR A 402 24.38 2.79 -32.26
C TYR A 402 25.14 2.73 -33.60
N PRO A 403 25.15 1.60 -34.31
CA PRO A 403 25.69 1.53 -35.67
C PRO A 403 24.83 2.38 -36.62
N ILE A 404 25.46 2.97 -37.63
CA ILE A 404 24.74 3.50 -38.79
C ILE A 404 24.16 2.29 -39.56
N PRO A 405 22.86 2.31 -39.94
CA PRO A 405 22.25 1.22 -40.70
C PRO A 405 23.01 0.91 -41.99
N SER A 406 23.17 -0.37 -42.31
CA SER A 406 23.88 -0.82 -43.51
C SER A 406 23.20 -0.38 -44.82
N SER A 407 21.87 -0.20 -44.79
CA SER A 407 21.10 0.44 -45.86
C SER A 407 21.60 1.85 -46.18
N ASP A 408 21.91 2.63 -45.14
CA ASP A 408 22.17 4.06 -45.24
C ASP A 408 23.62 4.28 -45.69
N LEU A 409 24.55 3.47 -45.18
CA LEU A 409 25.93 3.37 -45.69
C LEU A 409 25.97 2.96 -47.17
N GLY A 410 25.11 2.03 -47.59
CA GLY A 410 24.99 1.63 -48.99
C GLY A 410 24.37 2.70 -49.89
N ALA A 411 23.48 3.54 -49.35
CA ALA A 411 22.79 4.60 -50.08
C ALA A 411 23.58 5.92 -50.15
N ASN A 412 24.38 6.25 -49.13
CA ASN A 412 25.11 7.51 -49.03
C ASN A 412 26.60 7.31 -48.71
N PRO A 413 27.49 7.39 -49.71
CA PRO A 413 28.93 7.16 -49.53
C PRO A 413 29.65 8.25 -48.71
N ASN A 414 28.96 9.30 -48.27
CA ASN A 414 29.51 10.30 -47.33
C ASN A 414 29.33 9.89 -45.86
N LEU A 415 28.54 8.84 -45.57
CA LEU A 415 28.41 8.31 -44.22
C LEU A 415 29.60 7.40 -43.90
N VAL A 416 30.22 7.63 -42.74
CA VAL A 416 31.32 6.83 -42.21
C VAL A 416 30.79 6.11 -40.97
N GLN A 417 30.97 4.78 -40.90
CA GLN A 417 30.48 3.97 -39.79
C GLN A 417 31.15 4.38 -38.46
N ASN A 418 30.40 4.25 -37.36
CA ASN A 418 30.91 4.44 -36.00
C ASN A 418 31.99 3.38 -35.68
N GLU A 419 33.01 3.76 -34.91
CA GLU A 419 34.18 2.91 -34.66
C GLU A 419 33.80 1.56 -34.02
N GLY A 420 34.34 0.46 -34.56
CA GLY A 420 34.19 -0.90 -34.03
C GLY A 420 33.03 -1.74 -34.59
N TYR A 421 32.22 -1.19 -35.50
CA TYR A 421 31.09 -1.87 -36.17
C TYR A 421 31.40 -2.36 -37.60
#